data_AF-A0A2U2JBP1-F1
#
_entry.id   AF-A0A2U2JBP1-F1
#
_cell.length_a   1.000
_cell.length_b   1.000
_cell.length_c   1.000
_cell.angle_alpha   90.00
_cell.angle_beta   90.00
_cell.angle_gamma   90.00
#
_symmetry.space_group_name_H-M   'P 1'
#
loop_
_entity.id
_entity.type
_entity.pdbx_description
1 polymer ?
#
loop_
_entity_poly.entity_id
_entity_poly.type
_entity_poly.pdbx_seq_one_letter_code
_entity_poly.pdbx_strand_id
1 'polypeptide(L)' 'MQEIITYTLVAVAVLFLIKKYIFPSKNHKNCNSDCGCR' A
#
# COMPACT_ATOMS: atom_id res chain seq x y z
N MET A 1 24.52 -17.49 0.88
CA MET A 1 24.56 -16.56 -0.29
C MET A 1 23.22 -16.35 -1.02
N GLN A 2 22.11 -17.01 -0.67
CA GLN A 2 20.75 -16.60 -1.08
C GLN A 2 20.16 -15.52 -0.16
N GLU A 3 20.97 -15.05 0.79
CA GLU A 3 20.59 -14.11 1.83
C GLU A 3 20.18 -12.77 1.24
N ILE A 4 20.85 -12.32 0.17
CA ILE A 4 20.49 -11.06 -0.52
C ILE A 4 19.06 -11.12 -1.06
N ILE A 5 18.65 -12.26 -1.64
CA ILE A 5 17.30 -12.43 -2.17
C ILE A 5 16.28 -12.41 -1.04
N THR A 6 16.55 -13.14 0.06
CA THR A 6 15.69 -13.17 1.24
C THR A 6 15.55 -11.78 1.87
N TYR A 7 16.64 -11.06 2.08
CA TYR A 7 16.61 -9.70 2.64
C TYR A 7 15.89 -8.71 1.72
N THR A 8 16.06 -8.83 0.40
CA THR A 8 15.36 -7.98 -0.57
C THR A 8 13.86 -8.24 -0.54
N LEU A 9 13.44 -9.50 -0.47
CA LEU A 9 12.03 -9.90 -0.44
C LEU A 9 11.34 -9.45 0.85
N VAL A 10 12.04 -9.58 1.99
CA VAL A 10 11.56 -9.07 3.28
C VAL A 10 11.49 -7.54 3.27
N ALA A 11 12.50 -6.85 2.74
CA ALA A 11 12.49 -5.38 2.63
C ALA A 11 11.32 -4.89 1.75
N VAL A 12 11.08 -5.52 0.60
CA VAL A 12 9.93 -5.21 -0.27
C VAL A 12 8.60 -5.47 0.44
N ALA A 13 8.48 -6.57 1.17
CA ALA A 13 7.26 -6.89 1.92
C ALA A 13 6.97 -5.85 3.01
N VAL A 14 7.98 -5.43 3.78
CA VAL A 14 7.85 -4.40 4.81
C VAL A 14 7.49 -3.04 4.19
N LEU A 15 8.16 -2.65 3.10
CA LEU A 15 7.83 -1.42 2.36
C LEU A 15 6.41 -1.45 1.78
N PHE A 16 5.97 -2.59 1.25
CA PHE A 16 4.61 -2.78 0.73
C PHE A 16 3.56 -2.66 1.83
N LEU A 17 3.81 -3.27 3.00
CA LEU A 17 2.91 -3.18 4.15
C LEU A 17 2.84 -1.75 4.68
N ILE A 18 3.98 -1.06 4.83
CA ILE A 18 4.02 0.36 5.22
C ILE A 18 3.23 1.21 4.22
N LYS A 19 3.47 1.03 2.91
CA LYS A 19 2.74 1.78 1.87
C LYS A 19 1.25 1.44 1.84
N LYS A 20 0.86 0.21 2.17
CA LYS A 20 -0.54 -0.23 2.16
C LYS A 20 -1.32 0.24 3.38
N TYR A 21 -0.73 0.17 4.58
CA TYR A 21 -1.41 0.43 5.84
C TYR A 21 -1.16 1.83 6.41
N ILE A 22 0.01 2.44 6.14
CA ILE A 22 0.37 3.79 6.61
C ILE A 22 0.07 4.84 5.53
N PHE A 23 0.09 4.44 4.25
CA PHE A 23 -0.40 5.23 3.12
C PHE A 23 -1.70 4.64 2.53
N PRO A 24 -2.81 4.50 3.30
CA PRO A 24 -4.10 4.42 2.65
C PRO A 24 -4.25 5.75 1.93
N SER A 25 -4.05 5.73 0.62
CA SER A 25 -4.11 6.92 -0.20
C SER A 25 -5.45 7.59 0.10
N LYS A 26 -5.41 8.67 0.87
CA LYS A 26 -6.51 9.62 0.97
C LYS A 26 -6.57 10.33 -0.38
N ASN A 27 -6.91 9.59 -1.43
CA ASN A 27 -7.61 10.13 -2.57
C ASN A 27 -9.08 10.33 -2.15
N HIS A 28 -9.30 11.07 -1.06
CA HIS A 28 -10.52 11.82 -0.83
C HIS A 28 -10.34 13.17 -1.54
N LYS A 29 -10.05 13.11 -2.84
CA LYS A 29 -10.33 14.21 -3.76
C LYS A 29 -11.43 13.66 -4.66
N ASN A 30 -12.64 14.17 -4.46
CA ASN A 30 -13.90 13.75 -5.08
C ASN A 30 -14.56 12.48 -4.53
N CYS A 31 -15.15 12.57 -3.33
CA CYS A 31 -16.55 12.13 -3.22
C CYS A 31 -17.38 13.16 -4.01
N ASN A 32 -17.37 13.05 -5.34
CA ASN A 32 -18.21 13.85 -6.18
C ASN A 32 -19.58 13.21 -6.15
N SER A 33 -20.55 13.98 -5.67
CA SER A 33 -21.98 13.73 -5.70
C SER A 33 -22.43 13.08 -7.01
N ASP A 34 -22.50 11.75 -7.05
CA ASP A 34 -23.56 10.97 -7.67
C ASP A 34 -23.32 9.46 -7.46
N CYS A 35 -24.38 8.72 -7.13
CA CYS A 35 -24.48 7.26 -7.14
C CYS A 35 -23.73 6.43 -6.06
N GLY A 36 -24.45 6.16 -4.97
CA GLY A 36 -24.66 4.76 -4.57
C GLY A 36 -23.58 4.06 -3.75
N CYS A 37 -23.02 4.73 -2.73
CA CYS A 37 -22.26 4.01 -1.72
C CYS A 37 -23.22 3.22 -0.80
N ARG A 38 -23.15 1.89 -0.91
CA ARG A 38 -23.81 0.91 -0.04
C ARG A 38 -22.74 -0.03 0.50
#